data_AF-A0A8S3DVQ5-F1
#
_entry.id   AF-A0A8S3DVQ5-F1
#
_cell.length_a   1.000
_cell.length_b   1.000
_cell.length_c   1.000
_cell.angle_alpha   90.00
_cell.angle_beta   90.00
_cell.angle_gamma   90.00
#
_symmetry.space_group_name_H-M   'P 1'
#
loop_
_entity.id
_entity.type
_entity.pdbx_description
1 polymer ?
#
loop_
_entity_poly.entity_id
_entity_poly.type
_entity_poly.pdbx_seq_one_letter_code
_entity_poly.pdbx_strand_id
1 'polypeptide(L)'
;PIYIIDVLAHLTLESAAQKLTVEIQPCPLSERGELKAIPIQHILIREISAVRVYLPDDLRTKEARQGILKAVQDIIRRHPCGLPLLDPVRDMGIKSNDMTSYIKQYSILQTRIDEHPLTKSPQLKTIYEQYERKANIEKQVIDAKNELKKAQSLLQIGDLKRHKRVLRRLGYCNSADVIDLKGRVACEIDTGDELVTTELLFNGVFNDLTVSQACALLSCFVFQEKANEMPKLLPELSAPLHLLQ
;
A
#
# COMPACT_ATOMS: atom_id res chain seq x y z
N PRO A 1 12.09 7.63 6.58
CA PRO A 1 12.47 6.49 7.47
C PRO A 1 11.18 5.77 7.89
N ILE A 2 11.18 4.43 7.90
CA ILE A 2 10.02 3.65 8.33
C ILE A 2 10.19 3.38 9.82
N TYR A 3 9.29 3.94 10.64
CA TYR A 3 9.23 3.60 12.06
C TYR A 3 8.36 2.38 12.28
N ILE A 4 8.95 1.35 12.90
CA ILE A 4 8.30 0.13 13.34
C ILE A 4 8.11 0.22 14.85
N ILE A 5 6.89 -0.04 15.31
CA ILE A 5 6.48 0.05 16.72
C ILE A 5 5.93 -1.31 17.11
N ASP A 6 6.48 -1.88 18.18
CA ASP A 6 5.99 -3.12 18.75
C ASP A 6 4.76 -2.85 19.62
N VAL A 7 3.60 -3.37 19.21
CA VAL A 7 2.33 -3.19 19.91
C VAL A 7 1.83 -4.53 20.43
N LEU A 8 1.39 -4.56 21.69
CA LEU A 8 0.69 -5.69 22.26
C LEU A 8 -0.77 -5.68 21.82
N ALA A 9 -1.15 -6.66 21.00
CA ALA A 9 -2.53 -6.81 20.50
C ALA A 9 -3.16 -8.09 21.07
N HIS A 10 -4.48 -8.04 21.30
CA HIS A 10 -5.30 -9.21 21.67
C HIS A 10 -5.76 -9.93 20.41
N LEU A 11 -5.22 -11.12 20.17
CA LEU A 11 -5.40 -11.87 18.92
C LEU A 11 -6.17 -13.16 19.13
N THR A 12 -6.76 -13.69 18.06
CA THR A 12 -7.30 -15.04 18.07
C THR A 12 -6.19 -16.07 18.28
N LEU A 13 -6.52 -17.24 18.82
CA LEU A 13 -5.52 -18.28 19.08
C LEU A 13 -4.80 -18.75 17.79
N GLU A 14 -5.53 -18.76 16.68
CA GLU A 14 -5.00 -19.10 15.35
C GLU A 14 -3.99 -18.05 14.87
N SER A 15 -4.35 -16.76 14.93
CA SER A 15 -3.45 -15.66 14.53
C SER A 15 -2.25 -15.51 15.49
N ALA A 16 -2.39 -15.87 16.77
CA ALA A 16 -1.29 -15.86 17.71
C ALA A 16 -0.21 -16.91 17.37
N ALA A 17 -0.60 -18.06 16.79
CA ALA A 17 0.33 -19.11 16.37
C ALA A 17 1.06 -18.78 15.06
N GLN A 18 0.52 -17.87 14.24
CA GLN A 18 1.11 -17.49 12.96
C GLN A 18 2.37 -16.62 13.14
N LYS A 19 3.33 -16.82 12.23
CA LYS A 19 4.57 -16.01 12.16
C LYS A 19 4.43 -14.81 11.22
N LEU A 20 3.49 -14.85 10.26
CA LEU A 20 3.30 -13.80 9.28
C LEU A 20 2.37 -12.72 9.84
N THR A 21 2.80 -11.47 9.80
CA THR A 21 2.04 -10.35 10.37
C THR A 21 0.84 -9.91 9.52
N VAL A 22 0.76 -10.37 8.27
CA VAL A 22 -0.25 -9.92 7.29
C VAL A 22 -1.62 -10.56 7.51
N GLU A 23 -1.67 -11.73 8.15
CA GLU A 23 -2.91 -12.52 8.34
C GLU A 23 -3.47 -12.44 9.77
N ILE A 24 -2.96 -11.50 10.57
CA ILE A 24 -3.33 -11.38 11.97
C ILE A 24 -4.75 -10.80 12.10
N GLN A 25 -5.61 -11.48 12.85
CA GLN A 25 -6.95 -11.03 13.17
C GLN A 25 -7.08 -10.64 14.65
N PRO A 26 -7.70 -9.48 14.96
CA PRO A 26 -7.97 -9.10 16.33
C PRO A 26 -9.06 -10.00 16.93
N CYS A 27 -8.92 -10.34 18.21
CA CYS A 27 -9.96 -11.03 18.96
C CYS A 27 -10.81 -9.99 19.71
N PRO A 28 -12.15 -10.15 19.74
CA PRO A 28 -12.99 -9.36 20.63
C PRO A 28 -12.57 -9.52 22.10
N LEU A 29 -12.66 -8.46 22.89
CA LEU A 29 -12.30 -8.50 24.32
C LEU A 29 -13.20 -9.43 25.15
N SER A 30 -14.37 -9.81 24.62
CA SER A 30 -15.29 -10.79 25.22
C SER A 30 -14.84 -12.24 25.03
N GLU A 31 -13.99 -12.50 24.05
CA GLU A 31 -13.56 -13.84 23.67
C GLU A 31 -12.16 -14.16 24.20
N ARG A 32 -11.89 -15.47 24.32
CA ARG A 32 -10.58 -15.96 24.77
C ARG A 32 -9.58 -15.86 23.64
N GLY A 33 -8.76 -14.82 23.70
CA GLY A 33 -7.59 -14.61 22.83
C GLY A 33 -6.26 -14.66 23.59
N GLU A 34 -5.17 -14.54 22.84
CA GLU A 34 -3.81 -14.42 23.38
C GLU A 34 -3.25 -13.03 23.05
N LEU A 35 -2.64 -12.39 24.05
CA LEU A 35 -1.94 -11.13 23.87
C LEU A 35 -0.55 -11.40 23.28
N LYS A 36 -0.21 -10.77 22.17
CA LYS A 36 1.07 -10.96 21.48
C LYS A 36 1.64 -9.63 21.01
N ALA A 37 2.96 -9.49 21.09
CA ALA A 37 3.66 -8.33 20.54
C ALA A 37 3.80 -8.48 19.03
N ILE A 38 3.37 -7.47 18.28
CA ILE A 38 3.41 -7.43 16.83
C ILE A 38 4.12 -6.15 16.40
N PRO A 39 5.12 -6.24 15.49
CA PRO A 39 5.70 -5.07 14.87
C PRO A 39 4.71 -4.49 13.85
N ILE A 40 4.27 -3.25 14.08
CA ILE A 40 3.42 -2.51 13.15
C ILE A 40 4.12 -1.24 12.65
N GLN A 41 3.76 -0.78 11.46
CA GLN A 41 4.21 0.54 11.00
C GLN A 41 3.44 1.64 11.72
N HIS A 42 4.13 2.74 12.05
CA HIS A 42 3.52 3.89 12.74
C HIS A 42 2.26 4.48 12.06
N ILE A 43 2.12 4.34 10.74
CA ILE A 43 0.95 4.80 9.98
C ILE A 43 -0.35 4.06 10.33
N LEU A 44 -0.24 2.87 10.93
CA LEU A 44 -1.39 2.07 11.34
C LEU A 44 -1.96 2.51 12.69
N ILE A 45 -1.28 3.41 13.42
CA ILE A 45 -1.75 3.96 14.69
C ILE A 45 -2.79 5.04 14.39
N ARG A 46 -4.03 4.79 14.79
CA ARG A 46 -5.14 5.72 14.60
C ARG A 46 -5.25 6.76 15.72
N GLU A 47 -5.13 6.30 16.96
CA GLU A 47 -5.41 7.08 18.17
C GLU A 47 -4.39 6.75 19.27
N ILE A 48 -4.05 7.75 20.08
CA ILE A 48 -3.16 7.61 21.23
C ILE A 48 -3.90 8.13 22.46
N SER A 49 -3.96 7.32 23.51
CA SER A 49 -4.60 7.69 24.78
C SER A 49 -3.58 8.24 25.77
N ALA A 50 -4.07 9.03 26.73
CA ALA A 50 -3.25 9.55 27.83
C ALA A 50 -2.94 8.47 28.90
N VAL A 51 -3.64 7.34 28.85
CA VAL A 51 -3.54 6.28 29.86
C VAL A 51 -2.26 5.46 29.63
N ARG A 52 -1.51 5.25 30.71
CA ARG A 52 -0.31 4.41 30.70
C ARG A 52 -0.53 3.19 31.57
N VAL A 53 -0.17 2.02 31.04
CA VAL A 53 -0.21 0.75 31.76
C VAL A 53 1.21 0.35 32.13
N TYR A 54 1.40 -0.14 33.36
CA TYR A 54 2.68 -0.70 33.76
C TYR A 54 3.00 -1.94 32.93
N LEU A 55 4.18 -1.95 32.31
CA LEU A 55 4.64 -3.06 31.48
C LEU A 55 5.77 -3.79 32.23
N PRO A 56 5.62 -5.08 32.54
CA PRO A 56 6.71 -5.89 33.09
C PRO A 56 7.88 -6.02 32.09
N ASP A 57 9.10 -6.16 32.61
CA ASP A 57 10.31 -6.29 31.78
C ASP A 57 10.35 -7.60 30.96
N ASP A 58 9.70 -8.67 31.43
CA ASP A 58 9.61 -9.95 30.71
C ASP A 58 8.17 -10.23 30.25
N LEU A 59 7.97 -10.21 28.93
CA LEU A 59 6.70 -10.49 28.27
C LEU A 59 6.66 -11.88 27.63
N ARG A 60 7.67 -12.73 27.83
CA ARG A 60 7.71 -14.06 27.22
C ARG A 60 6.71 -15.02 27.87
N THR A 61 6.50 -14.88 29.17
CA THR A 61 5.56 -15.73 29.93
C THR A 61 4.10 -15.38 29.60
N LYS A 62 3.23 -16.40 29.55
CA LYS A 62 1.81 -16.20 29.24
C LYS A 62 1.10 -15.48 30.38
N GLU A 63 1.52 -15.71 31.61
CA GLU A 63 0.96 -15.16 32.83
C GLU A 63 1.15 -13.63 32.89
N ALA A 64 2.34 -13.13 32.55
CA ALA A 64 2.61 -11.68 32.50
C ALA A 64 1.71 -10.99 31.47
N ARG A 65 1.58 -11.59 30.27
CA ARG A 65 0.70 -11.09 29.21
C ARG A 65 -0.78 -11.12 29.60
N GLN A 66 -1.22 -12.17 30.30
CA GLN A 66 -2.59 -12.26 30.80
C GLN A 66 -2.87 -11.23 31.91
N GLY A 67 -1.88 -10.92 32.74
CA GLY A 67 -1.97 -9.84 33.73
C GLY A 67 -2.21 -8.48 33.08
N ILE A 68 -1.48 -8.17 32.01
CA ILE A 68 -1.67 -6.93 31.23
C ILE A 68 -3.06 -6.90 30.61
N LEU A 69 -3.52 -8.01 30.02
CA LEU A 69 -4.86 -8.08 29.42
C LEU A 69 -5.94 -7.76 30.45
N LYS A 70 -5.84 -8.30 31.67
CA LYS A 70 -6.77 -7.99 32.77
C LYS A 70 -6.72 -6.52 33.15
N ALA A 71 -5.53 -5.95 33.29
CA ALA A 71 -5.36 -4.53 33.60
C ALA A 71 -5.99 -3.62 32.52
N VAL A 72 -5.79 -3.95 31.25
CA VAL A 72 -6.41 -3.23 30.12
C VAL A 72 -7.93 -3.37 30.14
N GLN A 73 -8.46 -4.57 30.40
CA GLN A 73 -9.90 -4.81 30.53
C GLN A 73 -10.51 -4.00 31.70
N ASP A 74 -9.83 -3.92 32.83
CA ASP A 74 -10.28 -3.13 33.98
C ASP A 74 -10.28 -1.63 33.70
N ILE A 75 -9.29 -1.13 32.96
CA ILE A 75 -9.26 0.27 32.50
C ILE A 75 -10.44 0.55 31.56
N ILE A 76 -10.69 -0.33 30.58
CA ILE A 76 -11.81 -0.17 29.63
C ILE A 76 -13.15 -0.20 30.39
N ARG A 77 -13.31 -1.08 31.38
CA ARG A 77 -14.52 -1.14 32.22
C ARG A 77 -14.74 0.13 33.05
N ARG A 78 -13.68 0.78 33.51
CA ARG A 78 -13.75 2.06 34.25
C ARG A 78 -14.09 3.24 33.35
N HIS A 79 -13.90 3.11 32.04
CA HIS A 79 -14.14 4.14 31.04
C HIS A 79 -15.18 3.69 30.00
N PRO A 80 -16.48 3.56 30.39
CA PRO A 80 -17.53 3.08 29.48
C PRO A 80 -17.79 4.03 28.30
N CYS A 81 -17.40 5.31 28.43
CA CYS A 81 -17.53 6.32 27.39
C CYS A 81 -16.29 6.42 26.46
N GLY A 82 -15.29 5.54 26.64
CA GLY A 82 -14.03 5.57 25.89
C GLY A 82 -12.86 6.15 26.68
N LEU A 83 -11.64 5.81 26.24
CA LEU A 83 -10.41 6.27 26.87
C LEU A 83 -10.14 7.75 26.55
N PRO A 84 -9.53 8.52 27.48
CA PRO A 84 -9.12 9.88 27.19
C PRO A 84 -8.02 9.89 26.13
N LEU A 85 -8.33 10.47 24.97
CA LEU A 85 -7.41 10.64 23.84
C LEU A 85 -6.53 11.87 24.04
N LEU A 86 -5.30 11.81 23.52
CA LEU A 86 -4.39 12.95 23.48
C LEU A 86 -4.82 13.95 22.40
N ASP A 87 -4.81 15.23 22.74
CA ASP A 87 -5.05 16.30 21.79
C ASP A 87 -3.82 16.51 20.89
N PRO A 88 -3.96 16.46 19.55
CA PRO A 88 -2.85 16.62 18.62
C PRO A 88 -2.09 17.95 18.76
N VAL A 89 -2.75 19.02 19.17
CA VAL A 89 -2.16 20.37 19.27
C VAL A 89 -1.69 20.65 20.69
N ARG A 90 -2.54 20.40 21.70
CA ARG A 90 -2.25 20.75 23.09
C ARG A 90 -1.29 19.77 23.76
N ASP A 91 -1.50 18.46 23.56
CA ASP A 91 -0.75 17.43 24.26
C ASP A 91 0.42 16.92 23.42
N MET A 92 0.21 16.69 22.11
CA MET A 92 1.27 16.25 21.20
C MET A 92 2.11 17.40 20.63
N GLY A 93 1.67 18.65 20.79
CA GLY A 93 2.45 19.83 20.39
C GLY A 93 2.57 20.05 18.88
N ILE A 94 1.67 19.50 18.06
CA ILE A 94 1.71 19.63 16.60
C ILE A 94 1.24 21.02 16.18
N LYS A 95 2.17 21.90 15.80
CA LYS A 95 1.91 23.30 15.42
C LYS A 95 1.65 23.53 13.92
N SER A 96 1.30 22.48 13.17
CA SER A 96 1.02 22.63 11.74
C SER A 96 -0.28 23.42 11.50
N ASN A 97 -0.23 24.39 10.58
CA ASN A 97 -1.40 25.16 10.16
C ASN A 97 -2.48 24.25 9.55
N ASP A 98 -2.06 23.20 8.84
CA ASP A 98 -2.97 22.23 8.22
C ASP A 98 -3.72 21.42 9.29
N MET A 99 -3.03 20.97 10.34
CA MET A 99 -3.67 20.23 11.43
C MET A 99 -4.75 21.06 12.12
N THR A 100 -4.46 22.33 12.36
CA THR A 100 -5.43 23.26 12.97
C THR A 100 -6.62 23.50 12.06
N SER A 101 -6.42 23.58 10.75
CA SER A 101 -7.52 23.74 9.79
C SER A 101 -8.40 22.50 9.73
N TYR A 102 -7.82 21.30 9.74
CA TYR A 102 -8.56 20.04 9.77
C TYR A 102 -9.37 19.86 11.05
N ILE A 103 -8.81 20.20 12.22
CA ILE A 103 -9.56 20.14 13.49
C ILE A 103 -10.78 21.08 13.45
N LYS A 104 -10.61 22.30 12.93
CA LYS A 104 -11.72 23.25 12.75
C LYS A 104 -12.77 22.73 11.77
N GLN A 105 -12.35 22.13 10.66
CA GLN A 105 -13.29 21.54 9.69
C GLN A 105 -14.03 20.36 10.30
N TYR A 106 -13.34 19.51 11.05
CA TYR A 106 -13.94 18.39 11.78
C TYR A 106 -15.00 18.89 12.77
N SER A 107 -14.70 19.92 13.57
CA SER A 107 -15.69 20.47 14.50
C SER A 107 -16.91 21.05 13.79
N ILE A 108 -16.72 21.77 12.68
CA ILE A 108 -17.84 22.33 11.88
C ILE A 108 -18.71 21.20 11.32
N LEU A 109 -18.10 20.14 10.79
CA LEU A 109 -18.83 18.99 10.26
C LEU A 109 -19.58 18.25 11.37
N GLN A 110 -18.97 18.08 12.54
CA GLN A 110 -19.62 17.47 13.68
C GLN A 110 -20.85 18.28 14.13
N THR A 111 -20.71 19.61 14.26
CA THR A 111 -21.84 20.50 14.57
C THR A 111 -22.95 20.38 13.53
N ARG A 112 -22.61 20.35 12.23
CA ARG A 112 -23.62 20.17 11.16
C ARG A 112 -24.33 18.83 11.26
N ILE A 113 -23.62 17.76 11.63
CA ILE A 113 -24.22 16.44 11.86
C ILE A 113 -25.19 16.52 13.05
N ASP A 114 -24.78 17.13 14.17
CA ASP A 114 -25.60 17.21 15.39
C ASP A 114 -26.83 18.12 15.22
N GLU A 115 -26.71 19.18 14.43
CA GLU A 115 -27.79 20.11 14.07
C GLU A 115 -28.78 19.52 13.05
N HIS A 116 -28.36 18.53 12.26
CA HIS A 116 -29.18 17.99 11.18
C HIS A 116 -30.45 17.31 11.75
N PRO A 117 -31.66 17.66 11.26
CA PRO A 117 -32.92 17.13 11.79
C PRO A 117 -33.02 15.60 11.78
N LEU A 118 -32.36 14.97 10.80
CA LEU A 118 -32.36 13.51 10.66
C LEU A 118 -31.62 12.82 11.82
N THR A 119 -30.62 13.47 12.43
CA THR A 119 -29.82 12.90 13.53
C THR A 119 -30.68 12.62 14.76
N LYS A 120 -31.75 13.40 14.97
CA LYS A 120 -32.71 13.23 16.08
C LYS A 120 -33.92 12.39 15.69
N SER A 121 -34.06 12.01 14.41
CA SER A 121 -35.21 11.26 13.92
C SER A 121 -35.06 9.76 14.19
N PRO A 122 -36.10 9.08 14.70
CA PRO A 122 -36.07 7.62 14.87
C PRO A 122 -36.01 6.86 13.54
N GLN A 123 -36.33 7.53 12.42
CA GLN A 123 -36.30 6.96 11.06
C GLN A 123 -34.94 7.11 10.37
N LEU A 124 -33.93 7.71 11.03
CA LEU A 124 -32.58 7.93 10.50
C LEU A 124 -32.03 6.68 9.81
N LYS A 125 -32.09 5.53 10.50
CA LYS A 125 -31.53 4.28 10.01
C LYS A 125 -32.18 3.85 8.68
N THR A 126 -33.51 3.83 8.63
CA THR A 126 -34.25 3.41 7.43
C THR A 126 -34.03 4.36 6.26
N ILE A 127 -34.06 5.67 6.49
CA ILE A 127 -33.85 6.68 5.44
C ILE A 127 -32.41 6.61 4.91
N TYR A 128 -31.44 6.44 5.82
CA TYR A 128 -30.03 6.31 5.46
C TYR A 128 -29.77 5.04 4.63
N GLU A 129 -30.32 3.89 5.02
CA GLU A 129 -30.21 2.63 4.26
C GLU A 129 -30.83 2.76 2.85
N GLN A 130 -31.98 3.43 2.72
CA GLN A 130 -32.60 3.69 1.41
C GLN A 130 -31.74 4.62 0.54
N TYR A 131 -31.17 5.67 1.14
CA TYR A 131 -30.29 6.59 0.44
C TYR A 131 -28.98 5.91 0.01
N GLU A 132 -28.37 5.09 0.88
CA GLU A 132 -27.18 4.31 0.58
C GLU A 132 -27.45 3.35 -0.60
N ARG A 133 -28.60 2.66 -0.59
CA ARG A 133 -29.01 1.82 -1.73
C ARG A 133 -29.15 2.63 -3.02
N LYS A 134 -29.77 3.81 -2.97
CA LYS A 134 -29.88 4.71 -4.14
C LYS A 134 -28.49 5.13 -4.64
N ALA A 135 -27.61 5.58 -3.76
CA ALA A 135 -26.26 6.02 -4.09
C ALA A 135 -25.42 4.88 -4.70
N ASN A 136 -25.56 3.66 -4.18
CA ASN A 136 -24.91 2.47 -4.75
C ASN A 136 -25.41 2.15 -6.16
N ILE A 137 -26.73 2.24 -6.40
CA ILE A 137 -27.29 2.05 -7.75
C ILE A 137 -26.80 3.16 -8.70
N GLU A 138 -26.75 4.41 -8.24
CA GLU A 138 -26.26 5.53 -9.04
C GLU A 138 -24.79 5.34 -9.43
N LYS A 139 -23.96 4.88 -8.48
CA LYS A 139 -22.57 4.49 -8.75
C LYS A 139 -22.50 3.36 -9.78
N GLN A 140 -23.29 2.30 -9.63
CA GLN A 140 -23.35 1.19 -10.58
C GLN A 140 -23.75 1.65 -11.98
N VAL A 141 -24.70 2.60 -12.10
CA VAL A 141 -25.09 3.17 -13.38
C VAL A 141 -23.95 3.97 -14.01
N ILE A 142 -23.21 4.76 -13.22
CA ILE A 142 -22.03 5.49 -13.70
C ILE A 142 -20.95 4.52 -14.17
N ASP A 143 -20.66 3.48 -13.38
CA ASP A 143 -19.67 2.46 -13.70
C ASP A 143 -20.06 1.69 -14.96
N ALA A 144 -21.31 1.25 -15.08
CA ALA A 144 -21.83 0.59 -16.29
C ALA A 144 -21.77 1.49 -17.54
N LYS A 145 -22.08 2.79 -17.40
CA LYS A 145 -21.92 3.76 -18.49
C LYS A 145 -20.45 3.93 -18.89
N ASN A 146 -19.53 3.93 -17.93
CA ASN A 146 -18.09 4.01 -18.20
C ASN A 146 -17.59 2.73 -18.87
N GLU A 147 -18.02 1.55 -18.44
CA GLU A 147 -17.72 0.28 -19.08
C GLU A 147 -18.27 0.21 -20.50
N LEU A 148 -19.50 0.68 -20.74
CA LEU A 148 -20.05 0.77 -22.09
C LEU A 148 -19.20 1.68 -22.98
N LYS A 149 -18.79 2.86 -22.49
CA LYS A 149 -17.90 3.77 -23.20
C LYS A 149 -16.54 3.13 -23.48
N LYS A 150 -16.00 2.37 -22.53
CA LYS A 150 -14.75 1.61 -22.70
C LYS A 150 -14.91 0.54 -23.78
N ALA A 151 -15.98 -0.23 -23.76
CA ALA A 151 -16.25 -1.26 -24.77
C ALA A 151 -16.48 -0.69 -26.17
N GLN A 152 -17.09 0.50 -26.27
CA GLN A 152 -17.29 1.22 -27.54
C GLN A 152 -16.02 1.92 -28.04
N SER A 153 -15.16 2.35 -27.13
CA SER A 153 -13.83 2.86 -27.48
C SER A 153 -12.98 1.69 -27.96
N LEU A 154 -12.29 1.85 -29.09
CA LEU A 154 -11.20 0.94 -29.45
C LEU A 154 -10.09 1.11 -28.40
N LEU A 155 -10.16 0.30 -27.34
CA LEU A 155 -9.44 0.43 -26.07
C LEU A 155 -7.95 0.71 -26.23
N GLN A 156 -7.35 0.22 -27.31
CA GLN A 156 -5.91 0.25 -27.53
C GLN A 156 -5.43 1.34 -28.50
N ILE A 157 -6.32 2.15 -29.12
CA ILE A 157 -5.86 3.22 -30.03
C ILE A 157 -5.06 4.29 -29.27
N GLY A 158 -5.48 4.60 -28.04
CA GLY A 158 -4.77 5.55 -27.18
C GLY A 158 -3.34 5.08 -26.90
N ASP A 159 -3.21 3.83 -26.46
CA ASP A 159 -1.91 3.19 -26.20
C ASP A 159 -1.06 3.10 -27.47
N LEU A 160 -1.64 2.65 -28.58
CA LEU A 160 -0.93 2.55 -29.86
C LEU A 160 -0.35 3.89 -30.30
N LYS A 161 -1.10 5.00 -30.17
CA LYS A 161 -0.60 6.35 -30.48
C LYS A 161 0.56 6.75 -29.57
N ARG A 162 0.49 6.42 -28.27
CA ARG A 162 1.57 6.68 -27.31
C ARG A 162 2.81 5.85 -27.61
N HIS A 163 2.65 4.55 -27.89
CA HIS A 163 3.74 3.64 -28.22
C HIS A 163 4.43 4.07 -29.52
N LYS A 164 3.67 4.36 -30.59
CA LYS A 164 4.22 4.90 -31.83
C LYS A 164 5.05 6.17 -31.59
N ARG A 165 4.61 7.08 -30.72
CA ARG A 165 5.38 8.28 -30.38
C ARG A 165 6.73 7.96 -29.75
N VAL A 166 6.78 6.97 -28.85
CA VAL A 166 8.04 6.52 -28.23
C VAL A 166 8.95 5.86 -29.26
N LEU A 167 8.43 4.94 -30.06
CA LEU A 167 9.18 4.24 -31.12
C LEU A 167 9.81 5.22 -32.12
N ARG A 168 9.05 6.25 -32.53
CA ARG A 168 9.57 7.32 -33.41
C ARG A 168 10.66 8.15 -32.75
N ARG A 169 10.52 8.48 -31.46
CA ARG A 169 11.51 9.27 -30.72
C ARG A 169 12.81 8.49 -30.50
N LEU A 170 12.73 7.18 -30.31
CA LEU A 170 13.88 6.31 -30.11
C LEU A 170 14.51 5.80 -31.42
N GLY A 171 13.92 6.12 -32.57
CA GLY A 171 14.46 5.78 -33.89
C GLY A 171 14.17 4.34 -34.34
N TYR A 172 13.12 3.70 -33.79
CA TYR A 172 12.68 2.38 -34.25
C TYR A 172 11.83 2.47 -35.53
N CYS A 173 11.15 3.61 -35.73
CA CYS A 173 10.45 3.94 -36.97
C CYS A 173 10.51 5.44 -37.25
N ASN A 174 10.30 5.83 -38.50
CA ASN A 174 10.30 7.23 -38.90
C ASN A 174 8.92 7.90 -38.73
N SER A 175 8.81 9.19 -39.08
CA SER A 175 7.57 9.96 -38.97
C SER A 175 6.41 9.43 -39.82
N ALA A 176 6.72 8.64 -40.86
CA ALA A 176 5.75 7.97 -41.74
C ALA A 176 5.39 6.55 -41.27
N ASP A 177 5.78 6.15 -40.05
CA ASP A 177 5.60 4.81 -39.49
C ASP A 177 6.31 3.69 -40.27
N VAL A 178 7.37 4.01 -41.02
CA VAL A 178 8.22 3.01 -41.67
C VAL A 178 9.32 2.57 -40.71
N ILE A 179 9.50 1.26 -40.58
CA ILE A 179 10.45 0.63 -39.65
C ILE A 179 11.89 0.87 -40.10
N ASP A 180 12.72 1.37 -39.19
CA ASP A 180 14.15 1.59 -39.40
C ASP A 180 14.98 0.37 -38.96
N LEU A 181 16.30 0.42 -39.12
CA LEU A 181 17.20 -0.71 -38.78
C LEU A 181 17.04 -1.15 -37.33
N LYS A 182 17.00 -0.20 -36.39
CA LYS A 182 16.82 -0.45 -34.96
C LYS A 182 15.49 -1.17 -34.68
N GLY A 183 14.43 -0.77 -35.39
CA GLY A 183 13.14 -1.45 -35.37
C GLY A 183 13.23 -2.90 -35.82
N ARG A 184 13.91 -3.17 -36.94
CA ARG A 184 14.12 -4.54 -37.45
C ARG A 184 14.89 -5.41 -36.46
N VAL A 185 15.91 -4.87 -35.80
CA VAL A 185 16.67 -5.61 -34.78
C VAL A 185 15.81 -5.96 -33.57
N ALA A 186 14.98 -5.03 -33.09
CA ALA A 186 14.05 -5.34 -32.00
C ALA A 186 13.01 -6.41 -32.37
N CYS A 187 12.59 -6.48 -33.64
CA CYS A 187 11.68 -7.52 -34.09
C CYS A 187 12.26 -8.95 -34.00
N GLU A 188 13.58 -9.10 -33.84
CA GLU A 188 14.23 -10.41 -33.65
C GLU A 188 14.31 -10.82 -32.17
N ILE A 189 13.93 -9.93 -31.24
CA ILE A 189 13.95 -10.19 -29.80
C ILE A 189 12.53 -10.54 -29.34
N ASP A 190 12.24 -11.83 -29.21
CA ASP A 190 10.90 -12.33 -28.83
C ASP A 190 10.75 -12.59 -27.32
N THR A 191 11.84 -12.57 -26.56
CA THR A 191 11.84 -12.87 -25.11
C THR A 191 12.57 -11.79 -24.33
N GLY A 192 11.92 -11.27 -23.29
CA GLY A 192 12.44 -10.17 -22.47
C GLY A 192 11.90 -8.81 -22.91
N ASP A 193 12.63 -7.73 -22.56
CA ASP A 193 12.31 -6.36 -22.99
C ASP A 193 13.05 -6.05 -24.30
N GLU A 194 12.34 -6.03 -25.42
CA GLU A 194 12.91 -5.87 -26.76
C GLU A 194 13.52 -4.49 -26.99
N LEU A 195 12.93 -3.45 -26.39
CA LEU A 195 13.39 -2.08 -26.56
C LEU A 195 14.69 -1.87 -25.79
N VAL A 196 14.70 -2.16 -24.49
CA VAL A 196 15.90 -1.97 -23.65
C VAL A 196 17.06 -2.81 -24.16
N THR A 197 16.82 -4.07 -24.52
CA THR A 197 17.88 -4.96 -25.06
C THR A 197 18.46 -4.41 -26.36
N THR A 198 17.61 -3.89 -27.25
CA THR A 198 18.07 -3.26 -28.50
C THR A 198 18.82 -1.96 -28.25
N GLU A 199 18.42 -1.13 -27.28
CA GLU A 199 19.18 0.07 -26.89
C GLU A 199 20.58 -0.29 -26.39
N LEU A 200 20.72 -1.31 -25.53
CA LEU A 200 22.02 -1.78 -25.04
C LEU A 200 22.91 -2.26 -26.19
N LEU A 201 22.33 -2.96 -27.17
CA LEU A 201 23.06 -3.41 -28.35
C LEU A 201 23.54 -2.25 -29.21
N PHE A 202 22.68 -1.28 -29.51
CA PHE A 202 23.05 -0.11 -30.34
C PHE A 202 23.97 0.88 -29.62
N ASN A 203 23.93 0.93 -28.29
CA ASN A 203 24.88 1.68 -27.47
C ASN A 203 26.22 0.95 -27.27
N GLY A 204 26.35 -0.27 -27.81
CA GLY A 204 27.59 -1.04 -27.78
C GLY A 204 27.93 -1.64 -26.42
N VAL A 205 26.98 -1.72 -25.49
CA VAL A 205 27.22 -2.21 -24.12
C VAL A 205 27.78 -3.63 -24.12
N PHE A 206 27.31 -4.48 -25.03
CA PHE A 206 27.78 -5.87 -25.13
C PHE A 206 29.17 -6.03 -25.78
N ASN A 207 29.72 -4.99 -26.41
CA ASN A 207 31.00 -5.09 -27.13
C ASN A 207 32.18 -5.31 -26.18
N ASP A 208 32.10 -4.74 -24.98
CA ASP A 208 33.17 -4.77 -23.98
C ASP A 208 32.96 -5.86 -22.91
N LEU A 209 31.88 -6.65 -23.00
CA LEU A 209 31.56 -7.71 -22.04
C LEU A 209 32.13 -9.05 -22.49
N THR A 210 32.55 -9.85 -21.51
CA THR A 210 32.82 -11.27 -21.75
C THR A 210 31.50 -12.02 -22.02
N VAL A 211 31.60 -13.19 -22.66
CA VAL A 211 30.42 -14.05 -22.91
C VAL A 211 29.66 -14.36 -21.62
N SER A 212 30.37 -14.62 -20.51
CA SER A 212 29.75 -14.90 -19.22
C SER A 212 29.04 -13.67 -18.63
N GLN A 213 29.62 -12.48 -18.76
CA GLN A 213 29.01 -11.22 -18.33
C GLN A 213 27.77 -10.88 -19.17
N ALA A 214 27.83 -11.07 -20.49
CA ALA A 214 26.69 -10.87 -21.37
C ALA A 214 25.53 -11.83 -21.03
N CYS A 215 25.82 -13.12 -20.85
CA CYS A 215 24.83 -14.10 -20.39
C CYS A 215 24.23 -13.74 -19.02
N ALA A 216 25.06 -13.28 -18.07
CA ALA A 216 24.59 -12.87 -16.76
C ALA A 216 23.69 -11.64 -16.82
N LEU A 217 24.02 -10.63 -17.63
CA LEU A 217 23.20 -9.44 -17.82
C LEU A 217 21.86 -9.80 -18.49
N LEU A 218 21.88 -10.67 -19.51
CA LEU A 218 20.67 -11.14 -20.17
C LEU A 218 19.76 -11.97 -19.25
N SER A 219 20.31 -12.62 -18.21
CA SER A 219 19.50 -13.33 -17.21
C SER A 219 18.47 -12.43 -16.52
N CYS A 220 18.76 -11.14 -16.37
CA CYS A 220 17.86 -10.15 -15.77
C CYS A 220 16.57 -9.91 -16.59
N PHE A 221 16.58 -10.20 -17.90
CA PHE A 221 15.41 -10.02 -18.76
C PHE A 221 14.48 -11.25 -18.79
N VAL A 222 14.98 -12.43 -18.39
CA VAL A 222 14.24 -13.69 -18.48
C VAL A 222 13.80 -14.23 -17.12
N PHE A 223 14.53 -13.93 -16.05
CA PHE A 223 14.19 -14.39 -14.70
C PHE A 223 13.08 -13.53 -14.09
N GLN A 224 11.89 -14.11 -13.91
CA GLN A 224 10.71 -13.40 -13.40
C GLN A 224 10.32 -13.80 -11.96
N GLU A 225 10.96 -14.84 -11.39
CA GLU A 225 10.66 -15.28 -10.04
C GLU A 225 11.18 -14.30 -8.99
N LYS A 226 10.44 -14.17 -7.88
CA LYS A 226 10.89 -13.32 -6.77
C LYS A 226 11.94 -14.07 -5.96
N ALA A 227 13.18 -13.59 -6.00
CA ALA A 227 14.23 -13.99 -5.07
C ALA A 227 14.20 -13.08 -3.83
N ASN A 228 14.22 -13.67 -2.63
CA ASN A 228 14.20 -12.90 -1.38
C ASN A 228 15.54 -12.21 -1.08
N GLU A 229 16.62 -12.60 -1.76
CA GLU A 229 17.96 -12.05 -1.58
C GLU A 229 18.65 -11.90 -2.94
N MET A 230 19.21 -10.71 -3.20
CA MET A 230 20.19 -10.55 -4.27
C MET A 230 21.60 -10.84 -3.70
N PRO A 231 22.37 -11.75 -4.29
CA PRO A 231 23.73 -12.01 -3.83
C PRO A 231 24.60 -10.75 -4.03
N LYS A 232 25.64 -10.60 -3.20
CA LYS A 232 26.63 -9.53 -3.39
C LYS A 232 27.35 -9.74 -4.71
N LEU A 233 27.11 -8.86 -5.67
CA LEU A 233 27.73 -8.92 -6.99
C LEU A 233 29.18 -8.44 -6.93
N LEU A 234 30.05 -9.12 -7.69
CA LEU A 234 31.40 -8.64 -7.95
C LEU A 234 31.34 -7.37 -8.82
N PRO A 235 32.35 -6.48 -8.74
CA PRO A 235 32.40 -5.23 -9.51
C PRO A 235 32.12 -5.45 -11.00
N GLU A 236 32.68 -6.52 -11.56
CA GLU A 236 32.55 -6.96 -12.96
C GLU A 236 31.11 -7.22 -13.42
N LEU A 237 30.22 -7.63 -12.52
CA LEU A 237 28.79 -7.84 -12.81
C LEU A 237 27.93 -6.65 -12.37
N SER A 238 28.36 -5.91 -11.34
CA SER A 238 27.66 -4.73 -10.87
C SER A 238 27.71 -3.57 -11.87
N ALA A 239 28.84 -3.37 -12.58
CA ALA A 239 28.99 -2.28 -13.52
C ALA A 239 28.04 -2.42 -14.74
N PRO A 240 27.96 -3.58 -15.41
CA PRO A 240 26.97 -3.78 -16.48
C PRO A 240 25.53 -3.68 -15.98
N LEU A 241 25.24 -4.16 -14.77
CA LEU A 241 23.92 -4.02 -14.15
C LEU A 241 23.54 -2.56 -13.88
N HIS A 242 24.50 -1.73 -13.46
CA HIS A 242 24.27 -0.30 -13.28
C HIS A 242 24.04 0.45 -14.60
N LEU A 243 24.59 -0.02 -15.72
CA LEU A 243 24.32 0.56 -17.04
C LEU A 243 22.92 0.22 -17.56
N LEU A 244 22.36 -0.91 -17.12
CA LEU A 244 20.99 -1.33 -17.43
C LEU A 244 19.92 -0.50 -16.68
N GLN A 245 20.22 -0.07 -15.45
CA GLN A 245 19.29 0.60 -14.53
C GLN A 245 19.17 2.11 -14.75
#